data_AF-A0A959Y9V8-F1
#
_entry.id   AF-A0A959Y9V8-F1
#
_cell.length_a   1.000
_cell.length_b   1.000
_cell.length_c   1.000
_cell.angle_alpha   90.00
_cell.angle_beta   90.00
_cell.angle_gamma   90.00
#
_symmetry.space_group_name_H-M   'P 1'
#
loop_
_entity.id
_entity.type
_entity.pdbx_description
1 polymer ?
#
loop_
_entity_poly.entity_id
_entity_poly.type
_entity_poly.pdbx_seq_one_letter_code
_entity_poly.pdbx_strand_id
1 'polypeptide(L)'
;LSGLLLANAPATGRVGRAFFKRLLDQDGRDFTRVAERTVRSVAVGIIGIAVLQTALASIGFIAAGVPLAGIWTVLCLFLTIIQVGMFPVIVPVIIYMFYTADPTTATLLTIWLLLVGLTDNLLRPFALGMGAPAPFFIVFVGAIGGFFLSGLIGLFVGAVVLSLGYRLFVAWLGPDALPPKELQEKPGS
;
A
#
# COMPACT_ATOMS: atom_id res chain seq x y z
N LEU A 1 22.50 16.92 -39.78
CA LEU A 1 21.95 16.14 -38.64
C LEU A 1 21.51 14.72 -39.04
N SER A 2 20.79 14.54 -40.15
CA SER A 2 20.26 13.22 -40.56
C SER A 2 21.34 12.16 -40.91
N GLY A 3 22.56 12.57 -41.29
CA GLY A 3 23.69 11.66 -41.53
C GLY A 3 24.33 11.07 -40.26
N LEU A 4 24.22 11.77 -39.12
CA LEU A 4 24.77 11.29 -37.83
C LEU A 4 23.85 10.26 -37.14
N LEU A 5 22.55 10.26 -37.50
CA LEU A 5 21.58 9.25 -37.08
C LEU A 5 21.72 7.93 -37.84
N LEU A 6 22.19 7.96 -39.09
CA LEU A 6 22.40 6.77 -39.92
C LEU A 6 23.73 6.07 -39.62
N ALA A 7 24.74 6.80 -39.13
CA ALA A 7 26.02 6.22 -38.72
C ALA A 7 25.92 5.29 -37.48
N ASN A 8 24.81 5.36 -36.72
CA ASN A 8 24.54 4.52 -35.54
C ASN A 8 23.39 3.50 -35.74
N ALA A 9 22.95 3.30 -36.99
CA ALA A 9 21.84 2.41 -37.35
C ALA A 9 21.91 0.94 -36.83
N PRO A 10 23.08 0.30 -36.64
CA PRO A 10 23.11 -1.07 -36.08
C PRO A 10 22.86 -1.13 -34.56
N ALA A 11 22.95 0.00 -33.84
CA ALA A 11 22.65 0.08 -32.40
C ALA A 11 21.16 0.34 -32.16
N THR A 12 20.56 1.27 -32.91
CA THR A 12 19.13 1.63 -32.80
C THR A 12 18.21 0.47 -33.23
N GLY A 13 18.60 -0.28 -34.26
CA GLY A 13 17.86 -1.46 -34.72
C GLY A 13 17.86 -2.63 -33.74
N ARG A 14 18.81 -2.70 -32.80
CA ARG A 14 18.83 -3.75 -31.76
C ARG A 14 17.93 -3.40 -30.59
N VAL A 15 17.92 -2.14 -30.15
CA VAL A 15 17.03 -1.65 -29.08
C VAL A 15 15.56 -1.71 -29.52
N GLY A 16 15.28 -1.25 -30.76
CA GLY A 16 13.93 -1.33 -31.33
C GLY A 16 13.43 -2.76 -31.48
N ARG A 17 14.28 -3.69 -31.96
CA ARG A 17 13.92 -5.12 -32.06
C ARG A 17 13.81 -5.81 -30.71
N ALA A 18 14.63 -5.46 -29.72
CA ALA A 18 14.50 -6.00 -28.36
C ALA A 18 13.24 -5.50 -27.65
N PHE A 19 12.87 -4.24 -27.85
CA PHE A 19 11.63 -3.65 -27.34
C PHE A 19 10.41 -4.28 -28.01
N PHE A 20 10.38 -4.34 -29.34
CA PHE A 20 9.28 -4.97 -30.08
C PHE A 20 9.18 -6.47 -29.83
N LYS A 21 10.31 -7.19 -29.74
CA LYS A 21 10.31 -8.61 -29.34
C LYS A 21 9.77 -8.76 -27.92
N ARG A 22 10.21 -7.96 -26.94
CA ARG A 22 9.64 -8.03 -25.58
C ARG A 22 8.16 -7.65 -25.52
N LEU A 23 7.68 -6.75 -26.39
CA LEU A 23 6.29 -6.30 -26.40
C LEU A 23 5.36 -7.28 -27.13
N LEU A 24 5.85 -7.96 -28.18
CA LEU A 24 5.09 -8.89 -29.01
C LEU A 24 5.22 -10.37 -28.57
N ASP A 25 6.31 -10.73 -27.88
CA ASP A 25 6.56 -12.07 -27.31
C ASP A 25 6.00 -12.18 -25.86
N GLN A 26 5.28 -11.15 -25.41
CA GLN A 26 4.55 -11.15 -24.13
C GLN A 26 3.35 -12.10 -24.23
N ASP A 27 3.60 -13.35 -23.85
CA ASP A 27 2.58 -14.36 -23.59
C ASP A 27 1.45 -13.74 -22.74
N GLY A 28 0.26 -13.56 -23.30
CA GLY A 28 -0.89 -12.95 -22.62
C GLY A 28 -1.27 -13.64 -21.31
N ARG A 29 -0.80 -14.87 -21.10
CA ARG A 29 -0.91 -15.66 -19.85
C ARG A 29 -0.13 -15.05 -18.67
N ASP A 30 1.01 -14.40 -18.93
CA ASP A 30 1.80 -13.77 -17.86
C ASP A 30 1.12 -12.49 -17.34
N PHE A 31 0.46 -11.73 -18.21
CA PHE A 31 -0.34 -10.57 -17.78
C PHE A 31 -1.55 -10.98 -16.94
N THR A 32 -2.27 -12.02 -17.33
CA THR A 32 -3.42 -12.51 -16.56
C THR A 32 -2.97 -12.98 -15.18
N ARG A 33 -1.84 -13.70 -15.11
CA ARG A 33 -1.29 -14.21 -13.85
C ARG A 33 -0.76 -13.10 -12.94
N VAL A 34 -0.13 -12.08 -13.50
CA VAL A 34 0.31 -10.89 -12.75
C VAL A 34 -0.89 -10.09 -12.25
N ALA A 35 -1.92 -9.90 -13.07
CA ALA A 35 -3.16 -9.23 -12.67
C ALA A 35 -3.89 -9.99 -11.56
N GLU A 36 -4.04 -11.31 -11.68
CA GLU A 36 -4.68 -12.16 -10.67
C GLU A 36 -3.94 -12.12 -9.34
N ARG A 37 -2.59 -12.23 -9.36
CA ARG A 37 -1.76 -12.10 -8.16
C ARG A 37 -1.90 -10.73 -7.52
N THR A 38 -1.95 -9.66 -8.33
CA THR A 38 -2.11 -8.29 -7.82
C THR A 38 -3.46 -8.11 -7.16
N VAL A 39 -4.56 -8.55 -7.80
CA VAL A 39 -5.91 -8.46 -7.23
C VAL A 39 -6.01 -9.27 -5.93
N ARG A 40 -5.44 -10.49 -5.90
CA ARG A 40 -5.42 -11.32 -4.70
C ARG A 40 -4.61 -10.67 -3.58
N SER A 41 -3.42 -10.14 -3.86
CA SER A 41 -2.59 -9.46 -2.86
C SER A 41 -3.27 -8.21 -2.30
N VAL A 42 -3.95 -7.43 -3.16
CA VAL A 42 -4.72 -6.25 -2.73
C VAL A 42 -5.91 -6.66 -1.87
N ALA A 43 -6.66 -7.70 -2.27
CA ALA A 43 -7.79 -8.20 -1.50
C ALA A 43 -7.36 -8.72 -0.11
N VAL A 44 -6.28 -9.49 -0.03
CA VAL A 44 -5.71 -9.98 1.24
C VAL A 44 -5.21 -8.81 2.09
N GLY A 45 -4.58 -7.80 1.48
CA GLY A 45 -4.13 -6.59 2.17
C GLY A 45 -5.27 -5.81 2.81
N ILE A 46 -6.36 -5.55 2.07
CA ILE A 46 -7.54 -4.82 2.58
C ILE A 46 -8.19 -5.57 3.73
N ILE A 47 -8.37 -6.89 3.59
CA ILE A 47 -8.95 -7.72 4.64
C ILE A 47 -8.04 -7.73 5.88
N GLY A 48 -6.73 -7.85 5.70
CA GLY A 48 -5.76 -7.81 6.81
C GLY A 48 -5.78 -6.49 7.58
N ILE A 49 -5.86 -5.36 6.88
CA ILE A 49 -5.99 -4.04 7.50
C ILE A 49 -7.31 -3.94 8.27
N ALA A 50 -8.42 -4.39 7.68
CA ALA A 50 -9.73 -4.36 8.33
C ALA A 50 -9.73 -5.15 9.65
N VAL A 51 -9.14 -6.34 9.66
CA VAL A 51 -9.05 -7.18 10.87
C VAL A 51 -8.18 -6.51 11.93
N LEU A 52 -6.99 -6.02 11.56
CA LEU A 52 -6.09 -5.37 12.51
C LEU A 52 -6.72 -4.11 13.13
N GLN A 53 -7.30 -3.26 12.30
CA GLN A 53 -7.91 -1.99 12.73
C GLN A 53 -9.09 -2.24 13.67
N THR A 54 -9.94 -3.21 13.34
CA THR A 54 -11.14 -3.51 14.14
C THR A 54 -10.79 -4.21 15.45
N ALA A 55 -9.74 -5.03 15.47
CA ALA A 55 -9.19 -5.55 16.71
C ALA A 55 -8.69 -4.43 17.64
N LEU A 56 -7.92 -3.47 17.11
CA LEU A 56 -7.42 -2.33 17.88
C LEU A 56 -8.56 -1.43 18.43
N ALA A 57 -9.59 -1.19 17.64
CA ALA A 57 -10.75 -0.44 18.11
C ALA A 57 -11.57 -1.23 19.15
N SER A 58 -11.71 -2.54 18.98
CA SER A 58 -12.39 -3.41 19.94
C SER A 58 -11.72 -3.33 21.31
N ILE A 59 -10.37 -3.38 21.35
CA ILE A 59 -9.60 -3.19 22.58
C ILE A 59 -9.92 -1.83 23.21
N GLY A 60 -9.97 -0.76 22.41
CA GLY A 60 -10.35 0.58 22.89
C GLY A 60 -11.76 0.61 23.48
N PHE A 61 -12.74 0.02 22.80
CA PHE A 61 -14.13 -0.02 23.27
C PHE A 61 -14.28 -0.82 24.56
N ILE A 62 -13.61 -1.97 24.68
CA ILE A 62 -13.65 -2.81 25.88
C ILE A 62 -12.96 -2.10 27.04
N ALA A 63 -11.77 -1.53 26.81
CA ALA A 63 -11.01 -0.83 27.85
C ALA A 63 -11.73 0.42 28.38
N ALA A 64 -12.45 1.13 27.51
CA ALA A 64 -13.22 2.30 27.90
C ALA A 64 -14.62 1.96 28.44
N GLY A 65 -15.00 0.67 28.50
CA GLY A 65 -16.30 0.23 29.03
C GLY A 65 -17.49 0.63 28.16
N VAL A 66 -17.30 0.75 26.85
CA VAL A 66 -18.38 1.13 25.92
C VAL A 66 -19.48 0.05 25.95
N PRO A 67 -20.74 0.41 26.20
CA PRO A 67 -21.83 -0.56 26.18
C PRO A 67 -21.97 -1.16 24.77
N LEU A 68 -22.24 -2.47 24.72
CA LEU A 68 -22.37 -3.21 23.45
C LEU A 68 -21.11 -3.12 22.56
N ALA A 69 -19.90 -3.05 23.15
CA ALA A 69 -18.62 -2.96 22.43
C ALA A 69 -18.48 -3.98 21.27
N GLY A 70 -19.02 -5.19 21.44
CA GLY A 70 -19.04 -6.22 20.40
C GLY A 70 -19.85 -5.82 19.16
N ILE A 71 -21.03 -5.21 19.32
CA ILE A 71 -21.87 -4.74 18.20
C ILE A 71 -21.15 -3.64 17.45
N TRP A 72 -20.58 -2.66 18.17
CA TRP A 72 -19.79 -1.58 17.57
C TRP A 72 -18.58 -2.11 16.81
N THR A 73 -17.91 -3.13 17.34
CA THR A 73 -16.76 -3.79 16.69
C THR A 73 -17.18 -4.47 15.38
N VAL A 74 -18.29 -5.21 15.39
CA VAL A 74 -18.82 -5.87 14.18
C VAL A 74 -19.23 -4.82 13.13
N LEU A 75 -19.85 -3.72 13.56
CA LEU A 75 -20.21 -2.61 12.69
C LEU A 75 -18.96 -1.99 12.04
N CYS A 76 -17.93 -1.70 12.85
CA CYS A 76 -16.63 -1.24 12.36
C CYS A 76 -16.03 -2.21 11.35
N LEU A 77 -16.08 -3.52 11.63
CA LEU A 77 -15.54 -4.54 10.72
C LEU A 77 -16.24 -4.52 9.38
N PHE A 78 -17.56 -4.47 9.39
CA PHE A 78 -18.34 -4.40 8.16
C PHE A 78 -18.04 -3.12 7.37
N LEU A 79 -18.04 -1.96 8.03
CA LEU A 79 -17.76 -0.66 7.39
C LEU A 79 -16.33 -0.56 6.81
N THR A 80 -15.34 -1.14 7.48
CA THR A 80 -13.96 -1.15 6.98
C THR A 80 -13.80 -2.11 5.80
N ILE A 81 -14.49 -3.27 5.79
CA ILE A 81 -14.49 -4.20 4.66
C ILE A 81 -15.06 -3.53 3.39
N ILE A 82 -16.15 -2.77 3.52
CA ILE A 82 -16.73 -2.00 2.39
C ILE A 82 -15.97 -0.70 2.07
N GLN A 83 -14.79 -0.49 2.68
CA GLN A 83 -13.92 0.67 2.49
C GLN A 83 -14.51 2.05 2.83
N VAL A 84 -15.66 2.10 3.52
CA VAL A 84 -16.22 3.35 4.05
C VAL A 84 -15.36 3.88 5.21
N GLY A 85 -14.68 2.97 5.92
CA GLY A 85 -13.79 3.29 7.04
C GLY A 85 -14.53 3.37 8.38
N MET A 86 -13.76 3.57 9.45
CA MET A 86 -14.26 3.47 10.82
C MET A 86 -14.90 4.77 11.36
N PHE A 87 -14.63 5.90 10.70
CA PHE A 87 -15.08 7.23 11.14
C PHE A 87 -16.58 7.34 11.45
N PRO A 88 -17.50 6.82 10.61
CA PRO A 88 -18.93 6.90 10.89
C PRO A 88 -19.36 6.18 12.17
N VAL A 89 -18.55 5.22 12.66
CA VAL A 89 -18.83 4.45 13.86
C VAL A 89 -18.22 5.09 15.10
N ILE A 90 -16.97 5.53 15.02
CA ILE A 90 -16.27 6.11 16.18
C ILE A 90 -16.87 7.45 16.60
N VAL A 91 -17.36 8.27 15.68
CA VAL A 91 -17.93 9.59 15.99
C VAL A 91 -19.12 9.49 16.96
N PRO A 92 -20.19 8.72 16.68
CA PRO A 92 -21.29 8.57 17.62
C PRO A 92 -20.88 7.88 18.92
N VAL A 93 -19.93 6.94 18.89
CA VAL A 93 -19.41 6.29 20.12
C VAL A 93 -18.67 7.29 21.01
N ILE A 94 -17.83 8.16 20.43
CA ILE A 94 -17.12 9.20 21.16
C ILE A 94 -18.10 10.19 21.77
N ILE A 95 -19.08 10.67 20.98
CA ILE A 95 -20.12 11.59 21.45
C ILE A 95 -20.86 10.97 22.64
N TYR A 96 -21.31 9.71 22.51
CA TYR A 96 -21.98 8.98 23.58
C TYR A 96 -21.11 8.90 24.85
N MET A 97 -19.83 8.53 24.71
CA MET A 97 -18.90 8.40 25.83
C MET A 97 -18.65 9.72 26.55
N PHE A 98 -18.65 10.86 25.84
CA PHE A 98 -18.58 12.17 26.49
C PHE A 98 -19.84 12.53 27.30
N TYR A 99 -21.00 11.95 26.98
CA TYR A 99 -22.22 12.14 27.76
C TYR A 99 -22.34 11.20 28.95
N THR A 100 -21.79 9.98 28.86
CA THR A 100 -22.05 8.93 29.87
C THR A 100 -20.86 8.56 30.74
N ALA A 101 -19.62 8.79 30.29
CA ALA A 101 -18.42 8.35 30.98
C ALA A 101 -17.61 9.53 31.53
N ASP A 102 -16.61 9.22 32.36
CA ASP A 102 -15.69 10.24 32.88
C ASP A 102 -14.95 10.97 31.75
N PRO A 103 -14.75 12.30 31.86
CA PRO A 103 -14.08 13.10 30.82
C PRO A 103 -12.70 12.57 30.44
N THR A 104 -11.98 12.03 31.43
CA THR A 104 -10.65 11.44 31.25
C THR A 104 -10.70 10.21 30.35
N THR A 105 -11.65 9.30 30.61
CA THR A 105 -11.85 8.07 29.82
C THR A 105 -12.31 8.40 28.40
N ALA A 106 -13.25 9.34 28.24
CA ALA A 106 -13.74 9.78 26.93
C ALA A 106 -12.61 10.42 26.08
N THR A 107 -11.76 11.23 26.70
CA THR A 107 -10.62 11.86 26.01
C THR A 107 -9.57 10.84 25.59
N LEU A 108 -9.21 9.90 26.47
CA LEU A 108 -8.26 8.82 26.15
C LEU A 108 -8.77 7.92 25.03
N LEU A 109 -10.05 7.53 25.08
CA LEU A 109 -10.69 6.74 24.02
C LEU A 109 -10.67 7.50 22.68
N THR A 110 -10.95 8.80 22.71
CA THR A 110 -10.92 9.63 21.49
C THR A 110 -9.54 9.64 20.85
N ILE A 111 -8.48 9.86 21.63
CA ILE A 111 -7.10 9.84 21.14
C ILE A 111 -6.77 8.45 20.59
N TRP A 112 -7.12 7.39 21.31
CA TRP A 112 -6.89 6.01 20.87
C TRP A 112 -7.58 5.71 19.53
N LEU A 113 -8.87 6.00 19.40
CA LEU A 113 -9.64 5.74 18.19
C LEU A 113 -9.17 6.60 17.01
N LEU A 114 -8.69 7.82 17.25
CA LEU A 114 -8.08 8.64 16.20
C LEU A 114 -6.78 8.00 15.68
N LEU A 115 -5.92 7.50 16.57
CA LEU A 115 -4.70 6.78 16.17
C LEU A 115 -5.03 5.50 15.37
N VAL A 116 -6.05 4.76 15.79
CA VAL A 116 -6.53 3.59 15.06
C VAL A 116 -7.11 3.97 13.69
N GLY A 117 -7.84 5.09 13.60
CA GLY A 117 -8.36 5.61 12.32
C GLY A 117 -7.24 6.05 11.36
N LEU A 118 -6.18 6.67 11.89
CA LEU A 118 -4.98 7.05 11.12
C LEU A 118 -4.22 5.84 10.58
N THR A 119 -4.30 4.70 11.28
CA THR A 119 -3.61 3.47 10.90
C THR A 119 -4.09 2.93 9.54
N ASP A 120 -5.38 3.04 9.21
CA ASP A 120 -5.90 2.67 7.87
C ASP A 120 -5.29 3.51 6.74
N ASN A 121 -5.10 4.80 7.00
CA ASN A 121 -4.53 5.73 6.02
C ASN A 121 -3.04 5.47 5.75
N LEU A 122 -2.30 4.93 6.73
CA LEU A 122 -0.88 4.59 6.59
C LEU A 122 -0.64 3.17 6.10
N LEU A 123 -1.53 2.24 6.42
CA LEU A 123 -1.40 0.84 6.02
C LEU A 123 -1.75 0.61 4.55
N ARG A 124 -2.67 1.39 3.96
CA ARG A 124 -2.98 1.30 2.52
C ARG A 124 -1.75 1.49 1.61
N PRO A 125 -0.89 2.52 1.78
CA PRO A 125 0.31 2.66 0.95
C PRO A 125 1.33 1.55 1.21
N PHE A 126 1.42 1.03 2.44
CA PHE A 126 2.29 -0.10 2.75
C PHE A 126 1.81 -1.40 2.08
N ALA A 127 0.51 -1.69 2.16
CA ALA A 127 -0.10 -2.86 1.53
C ALA A 127 -0.08 -2.79 -0.01
N LEU A 128 -0.20 -1.60 -0.60
CA LEU A 128 -0.06 -1.38 -2.03
C LEU A 128 1.41 -1.37 -2.49
N GLY A 129 2.35 -1.03 -1.61
CA GLY A 129 3.79 -1.14 -1.84
C GLY A 129 4.29 -2.58 -1.91
N MET A 130 3.55 -3.55 -1.35
CA MET A 130 3.87 -4.99 -1.36
C MET A 130 3.77 -5.66 -2.74
N GLY A 131 3.42 -4.92 -3.80
CA GLY A 131 3.51 -5.38 -5.20
C GLY A 131 4.52 -4.61 -6.04
N ALA A 132 5.21 -3.62 -5.47
CA ALA A 132 6.20 -2.84 -6.19
C ALA A 132 7.57 -3.53 -6.14
N PRO A 133 8.25 -3.79 -7.28
CA PRO A 133 9.60 -4.39 -7.30
C PRO A 133 10.72 -3.49 -6.78
N ALA A 134 10.39 -2.47 -5.99
CA ALA A 134 11.34 -1.56 -5.40
C ALA A 134 11.59 -2.00 -3.95
N PRO A 135 12.85 -2.15 -3.52
CA PRO A 135 13.20 -2.43 -2.13
C PRO A 135 12.48 -1.47 -1.18
N PHE A 136 11.97 -2.00 -0.05
CA PHE A 136 11.18 -1.26 0.94
C PHE A 136 11.77 0.11 1.31
N PHE A 137 13.10 0.18 1.44
CA PHE A 137 13.83 1.41 1.76
C PHE A 137 13.57 2.55 0.76
N ILE A 138 13.46 2.25 -0.54
CA ILE A 138 13.20 3.24 -1.58
C ILE A 138 11.77 3.77 -1.47
N VAL A 139 10.79 2.90 -1.22
CA VAL A 139 9.39 3.32 -1.02
C VAL A 139 9.28 4.21 0.22
N PHE A 140 9.98 3.85 1.30
CA PHE A 140 10.00 4.60 2.56
C PHE A 140 10.61 6.01 2.40
N VAL A 141 11.77 6.10 1.73
CA VAL A 141 12.41 7.39 1.42
C VAL A 141 11.50 8.25 0.53
N GLY A 142 10.82 7.64 -0.44
CA GLY A 142 9.85 8.33 -1.30
C GLY A 142 8.65 8.86 -0.51
N ALA A 143 8.11 8.07 0.41
CA ALA A 143 6.99 8.49 1.26
C ALA A 143 7.37 9.66 2.18
N ILE A 144 8.53 9.59 2.83
CA ILE A 144 9.02 10.67 3.71
C ILE A 144 9.31 11.94 2.89
N GLY A 145 9.99 11.82 1.76
CA GLY A 145 10.28 12.95 0.88
C GLY A 145 9.00 13.61 0.35
N GLY A 146 8.02 12.80 -0.04
CA GLY A 146 6.73 13.29 -0.49
C GLY A 146 5.93 13.98 0.61
N PHE A 147 5.99 13.46 1.85
CA PHE A 147 5.37 14.09 3.02
C PHE A 147 5.88 15.51 3.27
N PHE A 148 7.20 15.72 3.19
CA PHE A 148 7.77 17.06 3.35
C PHE A 148 7.35 18.04 2.25
N LEU A 149 7.08 17.56 1.03
CA LEU A 149 6.73 18.40 -0.11
C LEU A 149 5.23 18.72 -0.19
N SER A 150 4.35 17.77 0.15
CA SER A 150 2.91 17.89 -0.10
C SER A 150 2.03 17.29 1.00
N GLY A 151 2.60 17.05 2.19
CA GLY A 151 1.88 16.54 3.35
C GLY A 151 1.39 15.11 3.15
N LEU A 152 0.21 14.79 3.68
CA LEU A 152 -0.31 13.42 3.69
C LEU A 152 -0.50 12.81 2.29
N ILE A 153 -0.92 13.61 1.31
CA ILE A 153 -1.06 13.19 -0.09
C ILE A 153 0.31 12.84 -0.68
N GLY A 154 1.33 13.56 -0.25
CA GLY A 154 2.71 13.35 -0.63
C GLY A 154 3.30 12.01 -0.22
N LEU A 155 2.86 11.41 0.90
CA LEU A 155 3.32 10.05 1.25
C LEU A 155 3.03 9.05 0.12
N PHE A 156 1.88 9.18 -0.52
CA PHE A 156 1.48 8.29 -1.62
C PHE A 156 2.21 8.64 -2.91
N VAL A 157 2.17 9.91 -3.30
CA VAL A 157 2.76 10.35 -4.57
C VAL A 157 4.28 10.15 -4.57
N GLY A 158 4.96 10.49 -3.47
CA GLY A 158 6.40 10.33 -3.35
C GLY A 158 6.86 8.87 -3.36
N ALA A 159 6.13 7.97 -2.68
CA ALA A 159 6.39 6.54 -2.72
C ALA A 159 6.23 5.96 -4.15
N VAL A 160 5.16 6.34 -4.85
CA VAL A 160 4.86 5.88 -6.22
C VAL A 160 5.90 6.39 -7.22
N VAL A 161 6.23 7.68 -7.17
CA VAL A 161 7.20 8.31 -8.08
C VAL A 161 8.59 7.70 -7.91
N LEU A 162 9.05 7.49 -6.66
CA LEU A 162 10.38 6.94 -6.41
C LEU A 162 10.47 5.45 -6.76
N SER A 163 9.39 4.69 -6.55
CA SER A 163 9.27 3.30 -6.99
C SER A 163 9.34 3.16 -8.52
N LEU A 164 8.62 4.03 -9.24
CA LEU A 164 8.69 4.10 -10.71
C LEU A 164 10.08 4.52 -11.20
N GLY A 165 10.68 5.51 -10.56
CA GLY A 165 12.03 5.98 -10.88
C GLY A 165 13.09 4.89 -10.69
N TYR A 166 13.01 4.13 -9.60
CA TYR A 166 13.88 2.98 -9.36
C TYR A 166 13.70 1.89 -10.42
N ARG A 167 12.45 1.55 -10.78
CA ARG A 167 12.18 0.59 -11.85
C ARG A 167 12.76 1.03 -13.20
N LEU A 168 12.63 2.31 -13.53
CA LEU A 168 13.20 2.87 -14.76
C LEU A 168 14.74 2.80 -14.74
N PHE A 169 15.33 3.09 -13.58
CA PHE A 169 16.77 3.01 -13.36
C PHE A 169 17.31 1.57 -13.48
N VAL A 170 16.63 0.59 -12.89
CA VAL A 170 17.00 -0.84 -13.01
C VAL A 170 16.78 -1.36 -14.44
N ALA A 171 15.69 -0.97 -15.09
CA ALA A 171 15.45 -1.31 -16.49
C ALA A 171 16.51 -0.72 -17.43
N TRP A 172 17.07 0.44 -17.08
CA TRP A 172 18.16 1.09 -17.79
C TRP A 172 19.53 0.41 -17.56
N LEU A 173 19.79 -0.08 -16.34
CA LEU A 173 21.03 -0.79 -15.98
C LEU A 173 21.16 -2.21 -16.60
N GLY A 174 20.05 -2.80 -17.04
CA GLY A 174 20.04 -4.13 -17.65
C GLY A 174 19.91 -5.28 -16.63
N PRO A 175 19.60 -6.51 -17.10
CA PRO A 175 19.20 -7.64 -16.24
C PRO A 175 20.27 -8.15 -15.24
N ASP A 176 21.54 -7.76 -15.42
CA ASP A 176 22.67 -8.21 -14.60
C ASP A 176 22.85 -7.40 -13.30
N ALA A 177 22.05 -6.33 -13.11
CA ALA A 177 22.08 -5.48 -11.92
C ALA A 177 21.20 -5.98 -10.76
N LEU A 178 20.53 -7.13 -10.92
CA LEU A 178 19.75 -7.75 -9.86
C LEU A 178 20.68 -8.56 -8.94
N PRO A 179 20.69 -8.33 -7.61
CA PRO A 179 21.42 -9.19 -6.70
C PRO A 179 20.91 -10.63 -6.81
N PRO A 180 21.80 -11.63 -6.96
CA PRO A 180 21.38 -13.02 -7.02
C PRO A 180 20.95 -13.48 -5.62
N LYS A 181 19.67 -13.30 -5.30
CA LYS A 181 18.82 -14.13 -4.40
C LYS A 181 17.49 -13.43 -4.05
N GLU A 182 16.51 -13.53 -4.95
CA GLU A 182 15.10 -13.75 -4.58
C GLU A 182 14.55 -15.05 -5.20
N LEU A 183 15.41 -15.83 -5.89
CA LEU A 183 15.16 -17.21 -6.31
C LEU A 183 15.50 -18.25 -5.22
N GLN A 184 15.40 -17.89 -3.93
CA GLN A 184 15.61 -18.81 -2.81
C GLN A 184 14.47 -18.86 -1.77
N GLU A 185 13.24 -18.42 -2.10
CA GLU A 185 12.07 -19.11 -1.53
C GLU A 185 11.69 -20.26 -2.46
N LYS A 186 12.48 -21.32 -2.31
CA LYS A 186 12.20 -22.63 -2.90
C LYS A 186 10.87 -23.15 -2.33
N PRO A 187 9.94 -23.66 -3.15
CA PRO A 187 8.87 -24.52 -2.65
C PRO A 187 9.48 -25.85 -2.20
N GLY A 188 9.25 -26.23 -0.94
CA GLY A 188 9.47 -27.58 -0.44
C GLY A 188 10.60 -27.75 0.58
N SER A 189 10.22 -27.79 1.86
CA SER A 189 10.32 -29.02 2.66
C SER A 189 8.97 -29.29 3.31
#